data_AF-A0A2A4MGN2-F1
#
_entry.id   AF-A0A2A4MGN2-F1
#
_cell.length_a   1.000
_cell.length_b   1.000
_cell.length_c   1.000
_cell.angle_alpha   90.00
_cell.angle_beta   90.00
_cell.angle_gamma   90.00
#
_symmetry.space_group_name_H-M   'P 1'
#
loop_
_entity.id
_entity.type
_entity.pdbx_description
1 polymer ?
#
loop_
_entity_poly.entity_id
_entity_poly.type
_entity_poly.pdbx_seq_one_letter_code
_entity_poly.pdbx_strand_id
1 'polypeptide(L)' 'GTQAEGLEPWFALADRASRDLSIVFGHWSTIGGYIGNGVVALDTGCIWGGKLSALPLDGSAEGRKVLISVDGI' A
#
# COMPACT_ATOMS: atom_id res chain seq x y z
N GLY A 1 -2.91 0.95 13.28
CA GLY A 1 -3.41 2.23 13.86
C GLY A 1 -4.79 1.93 14.43
N THR A 2 -5.31 2.76 15.32
CA THR A 2 -6.68 2.59 15.82
C THR A 2 -7.56 3.65 15.19
N GLN A 3 -8.61 3.24 14.49
CA GLN A 3 -9.65 4.11 13.95
C GLN A 3 -10.99 3.79 14.61
N ALA A 4 -11.88 4.80 14.67
CA ALA A 4 -13.24 4.61 15.14
C ALA A 4 -14.04 3.69 14.19
N GLU A 5 -15.06 3.03 14.72
CA GLU A 5 -15.98 2.23 13.90
C GLU A 5 -16.66 3.09 12.82
N GLY A 6 -16.87 2.48 11.65
CA GLY A 6 -17.49 3.14 10.50
C GLY A 6 -16.55 4.00 9.64
N LEU A 7 -15.26 4.11 9.99
CA LEU A 7 -14.26 4.74 9.13
C LEU A 7 -13.58 3.71 8.23
N GLU A 8 -13.57 4.00 6.94
CA GLU A 8 -12.88 3.18 5.93
C GLU A 8 -11.64 3.88 5.36
N PRO A 9 -10.62 3.13 4.93
CA PRO A 9 -9.51 3.69 4.18
C PRO A 9 -10.01 4.38 2.90
N TRP A 10 -9.41 5.51 2.53
CA TRP A 10 -9.82 6.28 1.35
C TRP A 10 -9.87 5.44 0.05
N PHE A 11 -8.97 4.45 -0.07
CA PHE A 11 -8.89 3.58 -1.24
C PHE A 11 -9.97 2.50 -1.28
N ALA A 12 -10.64 2.21 -0.16
CA ALA A 12 -11.74 1.25 -0.07
C ALA A 12 -13.08 1.83 -0.57
N LEU A 13 -13.20 3.16 -0.64
CA LEU A 13 -14.40 3.82 -1.15
C LEU A 13 -14.62 3.49 -2.63
N ALA A 14 -15.75 2.82 -2.93
CA ALA A 14 -16.09 2.36 -4.28
C ALA A 14 -16.18 3.51 -5.30
N ASP A 15 -16.74 4.65 -4.88
CA ASP A 15 -17.01 5.80 -5.74
C ASP A 15 -15.87 6.85 -5.73
N ARG A 16 -14.66 6.47 -5.30
CA ARG A 16 -13.51 7.38 -5.36
C ARG A 16 -13.19 7.76 -6.80
N ALA A 17 -12.92 9.05 -7.03
CA ALA A 17 -12.62 9.57 -8.38
C ALA A 17 -11.44 8.86 -9.08
N SER A 18 -10.52 8.30 -8.30
CA SER A 18 -9.33 7.62 -8.78
C SER A 18 -9.52 6.13 -9.07
N ARG A 19 -10.75 5.57 -9.02
CA ARG A 19 -11.00 4.11 -9.00
C ARG A 19 -10.35 3.33 -10.15
N ASP A 20 -10.17 3.96 -11.30
CA ASP A 20 -9.59 3.36 -12.50
C ASP A 20 -8.06 3.56 -12.62
N LEU A 21 -7.43 4.18 -11.61
CA LEU A 21 -5.98 4.38 -11.55
C LEU A 21 -5.31 3.28 -10.71
N SER A 22 -4.09 2.89 -11.13
CA SER A 22 -3.15 2.17 -10.26
C SER A 22 -2.35 3.17 -9.42
N ILE A 23 -2.54 3.17 -8.11
CA ILE A 23 -1.88 4.14 -7.21
C ILE A 23 -0.89 3.42 -6.30
N VAL A 24 0.36 3.89 -6.29
CA VAL A 24 1.38 3.46 -5.33
C VAL A 24 1.55 4.59 -4.31
N PHE A 25 1.46 4.28 -3.02
CA PHE A 25 1.56 5.30 -1.96
C PHE A 25 2.30 4.79 -0.72
N GLY A 26 2.69 5.73 0.15
CA GLY A 26 3.34 5.46 1.43
C GLY A 26 2.79 6.36 2.53
N HIS A 27 3.64 6.82 3.46
CA HIS A 27 3.31 7.69 4.62
C HIS A 27 2.45 7.03 5.72
N TRP A 28 1.54 6.13 5.35
CA TRP A 28 0.62 5.47 6.27
C TRP A 28 1.12 4.11 6.76
N SER A 29 2.27 4.10 7.44
CA SER A 29 2.91 2.89 8.02
C SER A 29 1.99 1.99 8.85
N THR A 30 0.96 2.56 9.48
CA THR A 30 0.05 1.80 10.33
C THR A 30 -0.94 0.89 9.59
N ILE A 31 -1.02 1.00 8.26
CA ILE A 31 -1.68 0.01 7.37
C ILE A 31 -0.75 -1.17 7.07
N GLY A 32 0.57 -0.93 7.02
CA GLY A 32 1.56 -1.89 6.56
C GLY A 32 1.52 -2.09 5.03
N GLY A 33 2.05 -3.24 4.59
CA GLY A 33 2.06 -3.61 3.17
C GLY A 33 0.68 -4.06 2.72
N TYR A 34 0.15 -3.42 1.67
CA TYR A 34 -1.18 -3.70 1.15
C TYR A 34 -1.22 -3.70 -0.37
N ILE A 35 -1.91 -4.67 -0.95
CA ILE A 35 -2.19 -4.77 -2.38
C ILE A 35 -3.66 -5.11 -2.56
N GLY A 36 -4.42 -4.17 -3.11
CA GLY A 36 -5.88 -4.32 -3.27
C GLY A 36 -6.51 -3.00 -3.70
N ASN A 37 -7.78 -3.01 -4.11
CA ASN A 37 -8.55 -1.80 -4.44
C ASN A 37 -7.87 -0.84 -5.44
N GLY A 38 -7.03 -1.35 -6.36
CA GLY A 38 -6.27 -0.52 -7.30
C GLY A 38 -5.09 0.23 -6.69
N VAL A 39 -4.72 -0.06 -5.44
CA VAL A 39 -3.60 0.58 -4.74
C VAL A 39 -2.52 -0.41 -4.29
N VAL A 40 -1.30 0.09 -4.12
CA VAL A 40 -0.19 -0.59 -3.45
C VAL A 40 0.36 0.34 -2.36
N ALA A 41 0.27 -0.10 -1.10
CA ALA A 41 0.89 0.59 0.03
C ALA A 41 2.31 0.05 0.25
N LEU A 42 3.32 0.93 0.13
CA LEU A 42 4.73 0.61 0.31
C LEU A 42 5.26 0.89 1.71
N ASP A 43 4.55 1.71 2.49
CA ASP A 43 5.01 2.08 3.83
C ASP A 43 4.77 0.94 4.82
N THR A 44 5.79 0.10 4.95
CA THR A 44 5.85 -1.00 5.91
C THR A 44 6.56 -0.60 7.21
N GLY A 45 6.65 0.70 7.51
CA GLY A 45 7.12 1.19 8.81
C GLY A 45 8.60 0.90 9.09
N CYS A 46 9.48 1.04 8.09
CA CYS A 46 10.92 0.74 8.20
C CYS A 46 11.57 1.34 9.46
N ILE A 47 11.33 2.62 9.75
CA ILE A 47 11.93 3.32 10.89
C ILE A 47 11.35 2.90 12.26
N TRP A 48 10.26 2.12 12.25
CA TRP A 48 9.58 1.62 13.44
C TRP A 48 9.90 0.14 13.71
N GLY A 49 11.00 -0.38 13.14
CA GLY A 49 11.37 -1.79 13.21
C GLY A 49 10.63 -2.68 12.21
N GLY A 50 9.93 -2.08 11.25
CA GLY A 50 9.30 -2.76 10.13
C GLY A 50 10.28 -3.05 9.01
N LYS A 51 9.82 -2.93 7.76
CA LYS A 51 10.64 -3.22 6.57
C LYS A 51 10.73 -2.04 5.62
N LEU A 52 11.79 -1.97 4.82
CA LEU A 52 11.85 -1.14 3.62
C LEU A 52 11.31 -1.95 2.44
N SER A 53 10.24 -1.48 1.79
CA SER A 53 9.58 -2.19 0.71
C SER A 53 9.74 -1.51 -0.65
N ALA A 54 9.84 -2.31 -1.71
CA ALA A 54 9.92 -1.89 -3.10
C ALA A 54 8.92 -2.68 -3.97
N LEU A 55 8.45 -2.03 -5.05
CA LEU A 55 7.59 -2.61 -6.07
C LEU A 55 8.27 -2.46 -7.43
N PRO A 56 8.57 -3.56 -8.15
CA PRO A 56 9.04 -3.47 -9.53
C PRO A 56 7.94 -2.92 -10.45
N LEU A 57 8.33 -2.03 -11.36
CA LEU A 57 7.46 -1.38 -12.35
C LEU A 57 7.88 -1.79 -13.77
N ASP A 58 7.97 -3.09 -14.01
CA ASP A 58 8.41 -3.70 -15.27
C ASP A 58 7.28 -3.84 -16.33
N GLY A 59 6.18 -3.11 -16.15
CA GLY A 59 5.22 -2.81 -17.22
C GLY A 59 4.28 -3.94 -17.66
N SER A 60 4.39 -5.15 -17.12
CA SER A 60 3.39 -6.19 -17.36
C SER A 60 2.19 -6.01 -16.41
N ALA A 61 1.02 -5.72 -16.97
CA ALA A 61 -0.23 -5.58 -16.21
C ALA A 61 -0.65 -6.90 -15.50
N GLU A 62 -0.04 -8.02 -15.89
CA GLU A 62 -0.23 -9.36 -15.33
C GLU A 62 0.90 -9.79 -14.38
N GLY A 63 1.92 -8.95 -14.21
CA GLY A 63 3.02 -9.18 -13.28
C GLY A 63 2.49 -9.24 -11.85
N ARG A 64 2.78 -10.33 -11.14
CA ARG A 64 2.50 -10.47 -9.71
C ARG A 64 3.07 -9.23 -9.00
N LYS A 65 2.21 -8.35 -8.49
CA LYS A 65 2.65 -7.26 -7.61
C LYS A 65 3.19 -7.92 -6.34
N VAL A 66 4.51 -7.98 -6.22
CA VAL A 66 5.19 -8.50 -5.03
C VAL A 66 5.85 -7.31 -4.36
N LEU A 67 5.55 -7.13 -3.07
CA LEU A 67 6.34 -6.25 -2.21
C LEU A 67 7.63 -6.99 -1.88
N ILE A 68 8.75 -6.47 -2.37
CA ILE A 68 10.08 -6.94 -1.98
C ILE A 68 10.47 -6.12 -0.77
N SER A 69 10.70 -6.79 0.36
CA SER A 69 10.94 -6.12 1.64
C SER A 69 12.23 -6.60 2.28
N VAL A 70 13.05 -5.66 2.74
CA VAL A 70 14.25 -5.93 3.55
C VAL A 70 14.02 -5.41 4.97
N ASP A 71 14.64 -6.03 5.96
CA ASP A 71 14.50 -5.62 7.36
C ASP A 71 14.99 -4.16 7.53
N GLY A 72 14.28 -3.41 8.37
CA GLY A 72 14.66 -2.05 8.77
C GLY A 72 15.90 -2.03 9.67
N ILE A 73 16.31 -0.82 10.05
CA ILE A 73 17.41 -0.57 11.00
C ILE A 73 17.07 -1.15 12.38
#